data_AF-A0A9W7ACB9-F1
#
_entry.id   AF-A0A9W7ACB9-F1
#
_cell.length_a   1.000
_cell.length_b   1.000
_cell.length_c   1.000
_cell.angle_alpha   90.00
_cell.angle_beta   90.00
_cell.angle_gamma   90.00
#
_symmetry.space_group_name_H-M   'P 1'
#
loop_
_entity.id
_entity.type
_entity.pdbx_description
1 polymer ?
#
loop_
_entity_poly.entity_id
_entity_poly.type
_entity_poly.pdbx_seq_one_letter_code
_entity_poly.pdbx_strand_id
1 'polypeptide(L)'
;MELCRHGDIEEYIKRQPDMRLSPSDVRSIFFQMSFSLLAEKRVYQMKHYDVKNLNFLLQDGSIGHENGDHERVRMEYSYDGKVYGVEMPRDSAVIAKLADYGTADMKGGDGGGKVTLGNFTTLENTPADFLVLGEDAGQGYGHDEWGLGLCLWHLATGDCPYEEIMEEVKCPERLRERISEWWEDEERDEFGVVRSLINADVYEDGDEKDYTLHDTLYRYAVMFGIDRVGGSMGKGGEFVAYFKGAIEGDRKVNKAYEKHRRRFGCDVGVEERVKRGRECLMGMEGGWECFVGLTNWNKEERWSFEDVVKGRMMDELVGEKGDEDGVLAFSSRRRLVDHVGPVFTAGLRDDGGLALAPESAHEAALYEVGG
;
A
#
# COMPACT_ATOMS: atom_id res chain seq x y z
N MET A 1 5.76 -9.39 -18.61
CA MET A 1 5.94 -8.10 -17.92
C MET A 1 7.26 -7.50 -18.36
N GLU A 2 7.36 -6.18 -18.39
CA GLU A 2 8.64 -5.48 -18.60
C GLU A 2 9.61 -5.84 -17.46
N LEU A 3 10.90 -6.00 -17.80
CA LEU A 3 11.94 -6.22 -16.79
C LEU A 3 12.33 -4.88 -16.15
N CYS A 4 12.06 -4.73 -14.86
CA CYS A 4 12.44 -3.56 -14.06
C CYS A 4 13.87 -3.73 -13.52
N ARG A 5 14.76 -2.80 -13.85
CA ARG A 5 16.22 -2.94 -13.61
C ARG A 5 16.61 -2.97 -12.13
N HIS A 6 15.84 -2.36 -11.24
CA HIS A 6 16.20 -2.23 -9.84
C HIS A 6 15.55 -3.27 -8.93
N GLY A 7 14.70 -4.16 -9.48
CA GLY A 7 13.92 -5.12 -8.67
C GLY A 7 12.72 -4.46 -8.02
N ASP A 8 12.22 -5.06 -6.94
CA ASP A 8 11.19 -4.47 -6.08
C ASP A 8 11.75 -3.38 -5.15
N ILE A 9 10.84 -2.61 -4.52
CA ILE A 9 11.22 -1.53 -3.61
C ILE A 9 11.99 -2.04 -2.39
N GLU A 10 11.69 -3.22 -1.84
CA GLU A 10 12.36 -3.71 -0.62
C GLU A 10 13.83 -4.03 -0.89
N GLU A 11 14.10 -4.74 -1.98
CA GLU A 11 15.45 -5.03 -2.42
C GLU A 11 16.21 -3.75 -2.81
N TYR A 12 15.51 -2.75 -3.37
CA TYR A 12 16.10 -1.45 -3.66
C TYR A 12 16.51 -0.69 -2.39
N ILE A 13 15.68 -0.66 -1.36
CA ILE A 13 15.98 -0.02 -0.06
C ILE A 13 17.22 -0.66 0.57
N LYS A 14 17.32 -2.00 0.54
CA LYS A 14 18.47 -2.75 1.09
C LYS A 14 19.81 -2.38 0.44
N ARG A 15 19.78 -1.82 -0.78
CA ARG A 15 20.96 -1.38 -1.53
C ARG A 15 21.32 0.10 -1.30
N GLN A 16 20.47 0.86 -0.63
CA GLN A 16 20.73 2.27 -0.33
C GLN A 16 21.72 2.43 0.83
N PRO A 17 22.42 3.58 0.92
CA PRO A 17 23.20 3.93 2.10
C PRO A 17 22.37 3.79 3.38
N ASP A 18 22.95 3.14 4.39
CA ASP A 18 22.29 2.83 5.67
C ASP A 18 20.96 2.06 5.56
N MET A 19 20.71 1.41 4.40
CA MET A 19 19.48 0.70 4.04
C MET A 19 18.24 1.60 4.11
N ARG A 20 18.36 2.84 3.63
CA ARG A 20 17.31 3.87 3.78
C ARG A 20 17.19 4.79 2.58
N LEU A 21 15.99 5.33 2.43
CA LEU A 21 15.67 6.40 1.49
C LEU A 21 15.76 7.76 2.18
N SER A 22 16.13 8.79 1.42
CA SER A 22 15.98 10.16 1.89
C SER A 22 14.49 10.54 1.96
N PRO A 23 14.07 11.53 2.76
CA PRO A 23 12.68 11.99 2.77
C PRO A 23 12.17 12.41 1.37
N SER A 24 13.04 12.99 0.54
CA SER A 24 12.70 13.34 -0.85
C SER A 24 12.42 12.09 -1.71
N ASP A 25 13.21 11.03 -1.56
CA ASP A 25 13.01 9.78 -2.29
C ASP A 25 11.77 9.04 -1.79
N VAL A 26 11.53 9.04 -0.47
CA VAL A 26 10.30 8.50 0.13
C VAL A 26 9.08 9.19 -0.48
N ARG A 27 9.03 10.53 -0.48
CA ARG A 27 7.93 11.29 -1.08
C ARG A 27 7.77 10.97 -2.57
N SER A 28 8.87 10.96 -3.31
CA SER A 28 8.86 10.77 -4.76
C SER A 28 8.34 9.38 -5.15
N ILE A 29 8.87 8.33 -4.53
CA ILE A 29 8.45 6.95 -4.79
C ILE A 29 7.01 6.76 -4.31
N PHE A 30 6.68 7.22 -3.10
CA PHE A 30 5.34 7.08 -2.53
C PHE A 30 4.27 7.79 -3.35
N PHE A 31 4.59 8.96 -3.91
CA PHE A 31 3.69 9.67 -4.83
C PHE A 31 3.41 8.82 -6.08
N GLN A 32 4.43 8.23 -6.70
CA GLN A 32 4.25 7.37 -7.88
C GLN A 32 3.36 6.15 -7.55
N MET A 33 3.57 5.52 -6.40
CA MET A 33 2.75 4.39 -5.91
C MET A 33 1.28 4.81 -5.70
N SER A 34 1.08 5.96 -5.07
CA SER A 34 -0.26 6.52 -4.82
C SER A 34 -0.97 6.86 -6.12
N PHE A 35 -0.24 7.42 -7.09
CA PHE A 35 -0.78 7.80 -8.39
C PHE A 35 -1.14 6.58 -9.24
N SER A 36 -0.35 5.49 -9.21
CA SER A 36 -0.70 4.26 -9.93
C SER A 36 -2.00 3.66 -9.41
N LEU A 37 -2.18 3.57 -8.08
CA LEU A 37 -3.40 3.09 -7.45
C LEU A 37 -4.61 4.00 -7.73
N LEU A 38 -4.40 5.32 -7.73
CA LEU A 38 -5.41 6.28 -8.14
C LEU A 38 -5.83 6.08 -9.60
N ALA A 39 -4.88 5.86 -10.51
CA ALA A 39 -5.14 5.58 -11.90
C ALA A 39 -5.92 4.27 -12.05
N GLU A 40 -5.57 3.22 -11.30
CA GLU A 40 -6.30 1.96 -11.27
C GLU A 40 -7.75 2.11 -10.86
N LYS A 41 -7.99 2.80 -9.74
CA LYS A 41 -9.33 3.13 -9.26
C LYS A 41 -10.13 3.93 -10.28
N ARG A 42 -9.53 4.95 -10.90
CA ARG A 42 -10.25 5.91 -11.77
C ARG A 42 -10.48 5.39 -13.18
N VAL A 43 -9.50 4.70 -13.76
CA VAL A 43 -9.53 4.27 -15.16
C VAL A 43 -10.10 2.87 -15.28
N TYR A 44 -9.71 1.97 -14.38
CA TYR A 44 -10.03 0.55 -14.46
C TYR A 44 -11.06 0.10 -13.42
N GLN A 45 -11.41 0.95 -12.45
CA GLN A 45 -12.27 0.60 -11.31
C GLN A 45 -11.80 -0.69 -10.62
N MET A 46 -10.47 -0.80 -10.49
CA MET A 46 -9.80 -2.01 -10.06
C MET A 46 -9.25 -1.85 -8.64
N LYS A 47 -9.44 -2.90 -7.83
CA LYS A 47 -8.83 -3.08 -6.51
C LYS A 47 -7.72 -4.12 -6.64
N HIS A 48 -6.56 -3.89 -6.05
CA HIS A 48 -5.39 -4.76 -6.16
C HIS A 48 -5.42 -5.92 -5.16
N TYR A 49 -5.85 -5.64 -3.91
CA TYR A 49 -5.86 -6.56 -2.77
C TYR A 49 -4.51 -7.10 -2.31
N ASP A 50 -3.39 -6.60 -2.86
CA ASP A 50 -2.05 -7.04 -2.45
C ASP A 50 -1.04 -5.89 -2.57
N VAL A 51 -1.39 -4.74 -2.01
CA VAL A 51 -0.52 -3.57 -1.99
C VAL A 51 0.57 -3.74 -0.94
N LYS A 52 1.80 -3.99 -1.41
CA LYS A 52 3.03 -4.13 -0.60
C LYS A 52 4.24 -3.73 -1.42
N ASN A 53 5.34 -3.35 -0.77
CA ASN A 53 6.55 -2.89 -1.47
C ASN A 53 7.14 -3.94 -2.44
N LEU A 54 6.97 -5.24 -2.17
CA LEU A 54 7.35 -6.33 -3.08
C LEU A 54 6.65 -6.26 -4.44
N ASN A 55 5.45 -5.68 -4.49
CA ASN A 55 4.64 -5.59 -5.72
C ASN A 55 4.86 -4.27 -6.47
N PHE A 56 5.74 -3.40 -5.96
CA PHE A 56 6.19 -2.21 -6.69
C PHE A 56 7.61 -2.41 -7.20
N LEU A 57 7.74 -2.49 -8.51
CA LEU A 57 9.00 -2.69 -9.20
C LEU A 57 9.58 -1.34 -9.65
N LEU A 58 10.89 -1.18 -9.51
CA LEU A 58 11.59 0.05 -9.86
C LEU A 58 12.34 -0.10 -11.19
N GLN A 59 11.95 0.73 -12.16
CA GLN A 59 12.63 0.88 -13.43
C GLN A 59 13.55 2.10 -13.41
N ASP A 60 14.61 2.07 -14.21
CA ASP A 60 15.51 3.20 -14.44
C ASP A 60 14.73 4.37 -15.07
N GLY A 61 14.75 5.52 -14.40
CA GLY A 61 14.07 6.75 -14.83
C GLY A 61 14.85 7.53 -15.88
N SER A 62 16.12 7.20 -16.11
CA SER A 62 16.96 7.86 -17.12
C SER A 62 16.77 7.30 -18.54
N ILE A 63 15.93 6.27 -18.70
CA ILE A 63 15.65 5.62 -19.99
C ILE A 63 15.14 6.66 -20.99
N GLY A 64 15.83 6.78 -22.13
CA GLY A 64 15.49 7.74 -23.19
C GLY A 64 16.25 9.07 -23.11
N HIS A 65 16.98 9.33 -22.03
CA HIS A 65 17.77 10.54 -21.83
C HIS A 65 19.29 10.31 -21.96
N GLU A 66 19.73 9.29 -22.69
CA GLU A 66 21.14 8.88 -22.80
C GLU A 66 22.06 10.00 -23.30
N ASN A 67 21.53 10.95 -24.09
CA ASN A 67 22.28 12.05 -24.72
C ASN A 67 22.02 13.44 -24.13
N GLY A 68 21.24 13.56 -23.04
CA GLY A 68 20.97 14.87 -22.41
C GLY A 68 22.08 15.30 -21.44
N ASP A 69 22.38 16.60 -21.38
CA ASP A 69 23.29 17.20 -20.37
C ASP A 69 22.60 17.44 -19.00
N HIS A 70 21.36 16.97 -18.84
CA HIS A 70 20.56 17.24 -17.65
C HIS A 70 21.05 16.41 -16.45
N GLU A 71 21.37 17.08 -15.34
CA GLU A 71 21.76 16.44 -14.07
C GLU A 71 20.56 15.80 -13.34
N ARG A 72 19.33 16.16 -13.72
CA ARG A 72 18.08 15.71 -13.11
C ARG A 72 17.09 15.24 -14.17
N VAL A 73 16.26 14.27 -13.79
CA VAL A 73 15.12 13.80 -14.58
C VAL A 73 13.85 14.28 -13.91
N ARG A 74 12.88 14.77 -14.69
CA ARG A 74 11.58 15.21 -14.21
C ARG A 74 10.48 14.31 -14.77
N MET A 75 9.70 13.70 -13.88
CA MET A 75 8.48 12.97 -14.24
C MET A 75 7.28 13.84 -13.89
N GLU A 76 6.38 14.03 -14.84
CA GLU A 76 5.20 14.87 -14.70
C GLU A 76 3.92 14.06 -14.65
N TYR A 77 3.11 14.31 -13.64
CA TYR A 77 1.84 13.65 -13.44
C TYR A 77 0.74 14.70 -13.45
N SER A 78 -0.30 14.48 -14.24
CA SER A 78 -1.44 15.39 -14.32
C SER A 78 -2.67 14.79 -13.67
N TYR A 79 -3.19 15.46 -12.64
CA TYR A 79 -4.43 15.08 -11.96
C TYR A 79 -5.21 16.29 -11.47
N ASP A 80 -6.52 16.28 -11.75
CA ASP A 80 -7.48 17.31 -11.32
C ASP A 80 -7.07 18.76 -11.65
N GLY A 81 -6.49 18.97 -12.83
CA GLY A 81 -6.04 20.29 -13.29
C GLY A 81 -4.71 20.77 -12.68
N LYS A 82 -4.06 19.97 -11.83
CA LYS A 82 -2.72 20.20 -11.31
C LYS A 82 -1.69 19.35 -12.05
N VAL A 83 -0.47 19.87 -12.15
CA VAL A 83 0.72 19.13 -12.59
C VAL A 83 1.61 18.91 -11.37
N TYR A 84 2.03 17.67 -11.18
CA TYR A 84 2.96 17.25 -10.14
C TYR A 84 4.27 16.87 -10.82
N GLY A 85 5.37 17.54 -10.47
CA GLY A 85 6.71 17.26 -10.97
C GLY A 85 7.52 16.49 -9.93
N VAL A 86 7.84 15.23 -10.22
CA VAL A 86 8.78 14.43 -9.43
C VAL A 86 10.16 14.60 -10.05
N GLU A 87 11.04 15.30 -9.35
CA GLU A 87 12.40 15.54 -9.80
C GLU A 87 13.41 14.70 -9.03
N MET A 88 14.21 13.92 -9.76
CA MET A 88 15.22 13.05 -9.18
C MET A 88 16.59 13.31 -9.83
N PRO A 89 17.71 13.13 -9.11
CA PRO A 89 19.03 13.09 -9.74
C PRO A 89 19.06 12.01 -10.82
N ARG A 90 19.65 12.29 -11.98
CA ARG A 90 19.62 11.39 -13.12
C ARG A 90 20.16 9.99 -12.80
N ASP A 91 21.25 9.92 -12.05
CA ASP A 91 21.94 8.66 -11.71
C ASP A 91 21.16 7.79 -10.69
N SER A 92 20.14 8.35 -10.06
CA SER A 92 19.30 7.67 -9.08
C SER A 92 17.80 7.78 -9.40
N ALA A 93 17.45 8.26 -10.59
CA ALA A 93 16.07 8.43 -11.02
C ALA A 93 15.41 7.05 -11.21
N VAL A 94 14.25 6.85 -10.60
CA VAL A 94 13.51 5.60 -10.69
C VAL A 94 12.03 5.84 -10.96
N ILE A 95 11.44 4.95 -11.75
CA ILE A 95 10.00 4.88 -12.03
C ILE A 95 9.43 3.70 -11.26
N ALA A 96 8.48 3.94 -10.35
CA ALA A 96 7.76 2.90 -9.65
C ALA A 96 6.61 2.36 -10.50
N LYS A 97 6.55 1.03 -10.65
CA LYS A 97 5.54 0.31 -11.42
C LYS A 97 4.87 -0.73 -10.55
N LEU A 98 3.55 -0.63 -10.42
CA LEU A 98 2.75 -1.65 -9.72
C LEU A 98 2.66 -2.92 -10.58
N ALA A 99 2.78 -4.07 -9.92
CA ALA A 99 2.79 -5.40 -10.52
C ALA A 99 1.96 -6.38 -9.66
N ASP A 100 1.84 -7.61 -10.15
CA ASP A 100 1.13 -8.72 -9.51
C ASP A 100 -0.39 -8.52 -9.30
N TYR A 101 -1.08 -8.32 -10.41
CA TYR A 101 -2.55 -8.24 -10.47
C TYR A 101 -3.26 -9.61 -10.30
N GLY A 102 -2.58 -10.64 -9.79
CA GLY A 102 -3.16 -11.99 -9.66
C GLY A 102 -4.37 -12.04 -8.74
N THR A 103 -4.45 -11.11 -7.79
CA THR A 103 -5.52 -10.98 -6.79
C THR A 103 -6.48 -9.84 -7.11
N ALA A 104 -6.25 -9.11 -8.20
CA ALA A 104 -6.99 -7.90 -8.51
C ALA A 104 -8.43 -8.20 -8.93
N ASP A 105 -9.34 -7.28 -8.58
CA ASP A 105 -10.76 -7.35 -8.92
C ASP A 105 -11.19 -6.09 -9.67
N MET A 106 -11.72 -6.29 -10.88
CA MET A 106 -12.26 -5.24 -11.76
C MET A 106 -13.79 -5.11 -11.67
N LYS A 107 -14.45 -5.77 -10.71
CA LYS A 107 -15.88 -5.54 -10.48
C LYS A 107 -16.07 -4.11 -9.97
N GLY A 108 -16.44 -3.23 -10.90
CA GLY A 108 -16.46 -1.79 -10.71
C GLY A 108 -17.31 -1.29 -9.53
N GLY A 109 -16.87 -0.15 -8.99
CA GLY A 109 -17.49 0.56 -7.86
C GLY A 109 -16.91 0.18 -6.49
N ASP A 110 -17.35 0.87 -5.43
CA ASP A 110 -17.17 0.45 -4.01
C ASP A 110 -18.01 -0.81 -3.70
N GLY A 111 -18.22 -1.67 -4.70
CA GLY A 111 -19.22 -2.72 -4.74
C GLY A 111 -19.11 -3.61 -3.53
N GLY A 112 -19.97 -3.31 -2.54
CA GLY A 112 -20.00 -3.83 -1.18
C GLY A 112 -20.39 -5.29 -1.09
N GLY A 113 -19.72 -6.14 -1.86
CA GLY A 113 -19.64 -7.56 -1.57
C GLY A 113 -19.01 -7.76 -0.20
N LYS A 114 -19.34 -8.87 0.43
CA LYS A 114 -18.68 -9.30 1.67
C LYS A 114 -17.21 -9.60 1.39
N VAL A 115 -16.36 -9.39 2.38
CA VAL A 115 -14.97 -9.86 2.34
C VAL A 115 -14.97 -11.39 2.16
N THR A 116 -14.06 -11.88 1.34
CA THR A 116 -13.88 -13.31 1.03
C THR A 116 -12.47 -13.76 1.37
N LEU A 117 -12.24 -15.07 1.44
CA LEU A 117 -10.90 -15.65 1.68
C LEU A 117 -9.84 -15.10 0.70
N GLY A 118 -10.20 -14.90 -0.57
CA GLY A 118 -9.27 -14.38 -1.57
C GLY A 118 -8.82 -12.93 -1.35
N ASN A 119 -9.41 -12.21 -0.39
CA ASN A 119 -8.97 -10.86 -0.01
C ASN A 119 -7.88 -10.88 1.08
N PHE A 120 -7.52 -12.05 1.62
CA PHE A 120 -6.44 -12.23 2.58
C PHE A 120 -5.22 -12.81 1.87
N THR A 121 -4.47 -11.95 1.18
CA THR A 121 -3.32 -12.31 0.34
C THR A 121 -2.02 -12.41 1.13
N THR A 122 -1.89 -11.63 2.20
CA THR A 122 -0.81 -11.69 3.19
C THR A 122 -1.42 -11.38 4.55
N LEU A 123 -1.43 -12.35 5.46
CA LEU A 123 -2.19 -12.27 6.72
C LEU A 123 -1.71 -11.10 7.60
N GLU A 124 -0.44 -10.78 7.56
CA GLU A 124 0.20 -9.67 8.26
C GLU A 124 -0.16 -8.28 7.70
N ASN A 125 -0.62 -8.22 6.44
CA ASN A 125 -1.08 -6.99 5.78
C ASN A 125 -2.59 -6.82 5.82
N THR A 126 -3.32 -7.80 6.37
CA THR A 126 -4.78 -7.74 6.50
C THR A 126 -5.19 -6.41 7.12
N PRO A 127 -6.08 -5.62 6.52
CA PRO A 127 -6.55 -4.36 7.10
C PRO A 127 -7.23 -4.57 8.46
N ALA A 128 -7.03 -3.63 9.38
CA ALA A 128 -7.59 -3.77 10.72
C ALA A 128 -9.12 -3.84 10.75
N ASP A 129 -9.81 -3.21 9.80
CA ASP A 129 -11.26 -3.30 9.66
C ASP A 129 -11.72 -4.73 9.31
N PHE A 130 -10.96 -5.52 8.55
CA PHE A 130 -11.31 -6.92 8.28
C PHE A 130 -11.22 -7.76 9.57
N LEU A 131 -10.25 -7.47 10.43
CA LEU A 131 -10.05 -8.16 11.70
C LEU A 131 -11.11 -7.78 12.76
N VAL A 132 -11.73 -6.62 12.62
CA VAL A 132 -12.67 -6.05 13.60
C VAL A 132 -14.13 -6.18 13.16
N LEU A 133 -14.40 -6.09 11.87
CA LEU A 133 -15.75 -6.16 11.29
C LEU A 133 -16.00 -7.49 10.55
N GLY A 134 -14.96 -8.27 10.26
CA GLY A 134 -15.09 -9.48 9.46
C GLY A 134 -15.67 -9.19 8.07
N GLU A 135 -16.65 -9.98 7.66
CA GLU A 135 -17.37 -9.84 6.40
C GLU A 135 -18.10 -8.50 6.26
N ASP A 136 -18.53 -7.90 7.37
CA ASP A 136 -19.21 -6.59 7.42
C ASP A 136 -18.26 -5.42 7.08
N ALA A 137 -16.94 -5.65 7.05
CA ALA A 137 -15.98 -4.67 6.54
C ALA A 137 -16.28 -4.32 5.08
N GLY A 138 -16.81 -5.26 4.30
CA GLY A 138 -17.12 -5.09 2.89
C GLY A 138 -15.87 -4.91 2.01
N GLN A 139 -16.02 -5.26 0.75
CA GLN A 139 -15.00 -5.03 -0.26
C GLN A 139 -14.97 -3.55 -0.68
N GLY A 140 -13.78 -3.05 -0.99
CA GLY A 140 -13.57 -1.68 -1.44
C GLY A 140 -12.09 -1.34 -1.57
N TYR A 141 -11.79 -0.08 -1.87
CA TYR A 141 -10.41 0.42 -1.99
C TYR A 141 -9.69 0.56 -0.65
N GLY A 142 -10.43 0.55 0.46
CA GLY A 142 -9.88 0.69 1.81
C GLY A 142 -8.79 -0.34 2.14
N HIS A 143 -8.82 -1.52 1.54
CA HIS A 143 -7.76 -2.52 1.69
C HIS A 143 -6.43 -2.03 1.11
N ASP A 144 -6.47 -1.52 -0.12
CA ASP A 144 -5.29 -1.04 -0.83
C ASP A 144 -4.77 0.27 -0.22
N GLU A 145 -5.67 1.12 0.28
CA GLU A 145 -5.34 2.34 1.04
C GLU A 145 -4.61 1.98 2.37
N TRP A 146 -5.05 0.92 3.06
CA TRP A 146 -4.35 0.41 4.24
C TRP A 146 -2.95 -0.10 3.89
N GLY A 147 -2.84 -0.97 2.87
CA GLY A 147 -1.56 -1.50 2.40
C GLY A 147 -0.60 -0.38 1.96
N LEU A 148 -1.11 0.66 1.29
CA LEU A 148 -0.34 1.84 0.92
C LEU A 148 0.21 2.58 2.16
N GLY A 149 -0.56 2.68 3.24
CA GLY A 149 -0.10 3.22 4.52
C GLY A 149 1.04 2.42 5.14
N LEU A 150 0.97 1.08 5.07
CA LEU A 150 2.06 0.21 5.53
C LEU A 150 3.31 0.35 4.64
N CYS A 151 3.14 0.48 3.32
CA CYS A 151 4.22 0.78 2.39
C CYS A 151 4.93 2.10 2.74
N LEU A 152 4.18 3.16 3.07
CA LEU A 152 4.75 4.44 3.50
C LEU A 152 5.63 4.28 4.75
N TRP A 153 5.16 3.52 5.73
CA TRP A 153 5.94 3.24 6.93
C TRP A 153 7.22 2.45 6.62
N HIS A 154 7.12 1.45 5.75
CA HIS A 154 8.27 0.67 5.30
C HIS A 154 9.29 1.58 4.57
N LEU A 155 8.85 2.41 3.61
CA LEU A 155 9.70 3.38 2.93
C LEU A 155 10.43 4.32 3.91
N ALA A 156 9.72 4.79 4.95
CA ALA A 156 10.26 5.73 5.93
C ALA A 156 11.24 5.10 6.93
N THR A 157 11.05 3.83 7.28
CA THR A 157 11.87 3.12 8.27
C THR A 157 13.06 2.39 7.65
N GLY A 158 12.90 1.94 6.40
CA GLY A 158 13.81 1.04 5.70
C GLY A 158 13.57 -0.45 5.96
N ASP A 159 12.59 -0.79 6.82
CA ASP A 159 12.34 -2.16 7.28
C ASP A 159 10.83 -2.48 7.25
N CYS A 160 10.49 -3.72 6.97
CA CYS A 160 9.12 -4.22 6.96
C CYS A 160 8.49 -4.14 8.37
N PRO A 161 7.32 -3.48 8.54
CA PRO A 161 6.76 -3.21 9.87
C PRO A 161 6.51 -4.47 10.72
N TYR A 162 5.98 -5.53 10.14
CA TYR A 162 5.51 -6.71 10.88
C TYR A 162 6.52 -7.86 10.89
N GLU A 163 7.23 -8.08 9.78
CA GLU A 163 8.24 -9.15 9.65
C GLU A 163 9.59 -8.77 10.26
N GLU A 164 10.02 -7.50 10.17
CA GLU A 164 11.37 -7.10 10.57
C GLU A 164 11.37 -6.22 11.83
N ILE A 165 10.48 -5.22 11.91
CA ILE A 165 10.43 -4.33 13.07
C ILE A 165 9.77 -5.02 14.26
N MET A 166 8.64 -5.70 14.04
CA MET A 166 7.79 -6.28 15.08
C MET A 166 7.81 -7.82 15.12
N GLU A 167 8.85 -8.45 14.57
CA GLU A 167 9.03 -9.91 14.54
C GLU A 167 8.74 -10.55 15.92
N GLU A 168 9.36 -9.99 16.97
CA GLU A 168 9.26 -10.46 18.36
C GLU A 168 7.90 -10.19 19.03
N VAL A 169 7.04 -9.39 18.42
CA VAL A 169 5.75 -8.99 19.01
C VAL A 169 4.72 -10.06 18.69
N LYS A 170 4.36 -10.82 19.73
CA LYS A 170 3.37 -11.89 19.69
C LYS A 170 2.17 -11.57 20.58
N CYS A 171 0.98 -11.93 20.11
CA CYS A 171 -0.26 -11.78 20.87
C CYS A 171 -0.19 -12.65 22.14
N PRO A 172 -0.32 -12.07 23.34
CA PRO A 172 -0.30 -12.82 24.58
C PRO A 172 -1.37 -13.92 24.59
N GLU A 173 -1.02 -15.12 25.05
CA GLU A 173 -1.90 -16.31 25.05
C GLU A 173 -3.32 -16.03 25.58
N ARG A 174 -3.42 -15.36 26.74
CA ARG A 174 -4.73 -14.98 27.30
C ARG A 174 -5.53 -14.02 26.42
N LEU A 175 -4.87 -13.08 25.75
CA LEU A 175 -5.55 -12.17 24.84
C LEU A 175 -6.00 -12.93 23.59
N ARG A 176 -5.17 -13.85 23.12
CA ARG A 176 -5.45 -14.73 21.99
C ARG A 176 -6.68 -15.59 22.22
N GLU A 177 -6.77 -16.25 23.38
CA GLU A 177 -7.95 -17.01 23.80
C GLU A 177 -9.21 -16.14 23.74
N ARG A 178 -9.13 -14.91 24.26
CA ARG A 178 -10.25 -13.96 24.28
C ARG A 178 -10.67 -13.50 22.89
N ILE A 179 -9.73 -13.27 21.97
CA ILE A 179 -10.03 -12.94 20.57
C ILE A 179 -10.67 -14.15 19.87
N SER A 180 -10.12 -15.36 20.08
CA SER A 180 -10.68 -16.60 19.53
C SER A 180 -12.10 -16.86 19.99
N GLU A 181 -12.44 -16.59 21.27
CA GLU A 181 -13.83 -16.65 21.77
C GLU A 181 -14.79 -15.82 20.91
N TRP A 182 -14.32 -14.75 20.26
CA TRP A 182 -15.13 -13.88 19.43
C TRP A 182 -15.13 -14.29 17.96
N TRP A 183 -13.95 -14.57 17.40
CA TRP A 183 -13.79 -14.94 15.99
C TRP A 183 -14.30 -16.33 15.67
N GLU A 184 -14.23 -17.27 16.62
CA GLU A 184 -14.63 -18.67 16.41
C GLU A 184 -16.12 -18.91 16.78
N ASP A 185 -16.83 -17.92 17.34
CA ASP A 185 -18.24 -18.03 17.75
C ASP A 185 -19.19 -18.25 16.55
N GLU A 186 -19.83 -19.43 16.50
CA GLU A 186 -20.78 -19.81 15.45
C GLU A 186 -22.02 -18.92 15.38
N GLU A 187 -22.39 -18.25 16.47
CA GLU A 187 -23.52 -17.33 16.50
C GLU A 187 -23.17 -15.94 15.91
N ARG A 188 -21.88 -15.68 15.63
CA ARG A 188 -21.37 -14.43 15.04
C ARG A 188 -20.98 -14.64 13.59
N ASP A 189 -21.99 -14.61 12.72
CA ASP A 189 -21.83 -14.81 11.27
C ASP A 189 -20.85 -13.83 10.62
N GLU A 190 -20.69 -12.63 11.17
CA GLU A 190 -19.80 -11.60 10.61
C GLU A 190 -18.34 -12.03 10.55
N PHE A 191 -17.88 -12.92 11.44
CA PHE A 191 -16.50 -13.42 11.44
C PHE A 191 -16.32 -14.72 10.64
N GLY A 192 -17.31 -15.14 9.84
CA GLY A 192 -17.29 -16.37 9.07
C GLY A 192 -16.02 -16.57 8.23
N VAL A 193 -15.57 -15.50 7.53
CA VAL A 193 -14.33 -15.52 6.74
C VAL A 193 -13.06 -15.64 7.61
N VAL A 194 -13.00 -14.91 8.74
CA VAL A 194 -11.85 -14.95 9.67
C VAL A 194 -11.74 -16.33 10.32
N ARG A 195 -12.87 -16.88 10.77
CA ARG A 195 -12.97 -18.25 11.27
C ARG A 195 -12.52 -19.27 10.23
N SER A 196 -12.90 -19.07 8.97
CA SER A 196 -12.52 -19.97 7.88
C SER A 196 -11.01 -19.96 7.64
N LEU A 197 -10.33 -18.81 7.75
CA LEU A 197 -8.86 -18.72 7.66
C LEU A 197 -8.18 -19.48 8.79
N ILE A 198 -8.58 -19.20 10.03
CA ILE A 198 -8.04 -19.86 11.23
C ILE A 198 -8.18 -21.38 11.12
N ASN A 199 -9.30 -21.86 10.57
CA ASN A 199 -9.54 -23.28 10.39
C ASN A 199 -8.82 -23.87 9.18
N ALA A 200 -8.66 -23.13 8.07
CA ALA A 200 -7.99 -23.62 6.87
C ALA A 200 -6.51 -23.92 7.13
N ASP A 201 -5.82 -23.03 7.84
CA ASP A 201 -4.38 -23.16 8.12
C ASP A 201 -4.08 -24.35 9.06
N VAL A 202 -4.99 -24.69 9.97
CA VAL A 202 -4.89 -25.87 10.86
C VAL A 202 -4.88 -27.19 10.08
N TYR A 203 -5.38 -27.23 8.85
CA TYR A 203 -5.42 -28.45 8.05
C TYR A 203 -4.26 -28.59 7.07
N GLU A 204 -3.51 -27.53 6.76
CA GLU A 204 -2.40 -27.57 5.80
C GLU A 204 -1.03 -27.82 6.45
N ASP A 205 -0.76 -27.30 7.65
CA ASP A 205 0.59 -27.35 8.28
C ASP A 205 0.72 -28.30 9.50
N GLY A 206 -0.29 -29.12 9.78
CA GLY A 206 -0.32 -30.06 10.91
C GLY A 206 -1.04 -29.53 12.14
N ASP A 207 -0.99 -30.26 13.27
CA ASP A 207 -1.78 -29.96 14.49
C ASP A 207 -1.45 -28.61 15.20
N GLU A 208 -0.56 -27.77 14.64
CA GLU A 208 -0.18 -26.49 15.23
C GLU A 208 -1.08 -25.36 14.68
N LYS A 209 -1.86 -24.74 15.56
CA LYS A 209 -2.72 -23.61 15.20
C LYS A 209 -1.89 -22.43 14.71
N ASP A 210 -2.19 -21.91 13.52
CA ASP A 210 -1.67 -20.62 13.08
C ASP A 210 -2.34 -19.48 13.87
N TYR A 211 -1.52 -18.57 14.37
CA TYR A 211 -1.91 -17.41 15.16
C TYR A 211 -1.53 -16.08 14.50
N THR A 212 -1.18 -16.11 13.21
CA THR A 212 -0.74 -14.94 12.45
C THR A 212 -1.78 -13.82 12.51
N LEU A 213 -3.08 -14.09 12.32
CA LEU A 213 -4.12 -13.06 12.43
C LEU A 213 -4.22 -12.43 13.83
N HIS A 214 -4.06 -13.22 14.90
CA HIS A 214 -4.04 -12.69 16.27
C HIS A 214 -2.82 -11.82 16.52
N ASP A 215 -1.66 -12.25 16.02
CA ASP A 215 -0.42 -11.48 16.07
C ASP A 215 -0.57 -10.17 15.28
N THR A 216 -1.15 -10.19 14.08
CA THR A 216 -1.43 -9.01 13.25
C THR A 216 -2.30 -7.99 13.97
N LEU A 217 -3.46 -8.40 14.51
CA LEU A 217 -4.35 -7.50 15.25
C LEU A 217 -3.63 -6.87 16.46
N TYR A 218 -2.88 -7.68 17.20
CA TYR A 218 -2.13 -7.21 18.36
C TYR A 218 -0.98 -6.27 17.98
N ARG A 219 -0.25 -6.58 16.91
CA ARG A 219 0.83 -5.73 16.37
C ARG A 219 0.27 -4.38 15.94
N TYR A 220 -0.89 -4.31 15.28
CA TYR A 220 -1.51 -3.03 14.97
C TYR A 220 -1.91 -2.25 16.22
N ALA A 221 -2.46 -2.91 17.25
CA ALA A 221 -2.78 -2.24 18.51
C ALA A 221 -1.55 -1.67 19.21
N VAL A 222 -0.40 -2.36 19.10
CA VAL A 222 0.90 -1.89 19.60
C VAL A 222 1.44 -0.75 18.76
N MET A 223 1.44 -0.89 17.43
CA MET A 223 2.00 0.07 16.50
C MET A 223 1.22 1.39 16.53
N PHE A 224 -0.09 1.34 16.32
CA PHE A 224 -0.94 2.52 16.19
C PHE A 224 -1.52 3.02 17.52
N GLY A 225 -1.50 2.17 18.56
CA GLY A 225 -2.11 2.45 19.86
C GLY A 225 -3.58 2.09 19.91
N ILE A 226 -3.99 1.43 21.00
CA ILE A 226 -5.35 0.90 21.15
C ILE A 226 -6.42 1.99 21.31
N ASP A 227 -6.03 3.20 21.72
CA ASP A 227 -6.97 4.32 21.82
C ASP A 227 -7.42 4.83 20.45
N ARG A 228 -6.62 4.60 19.40
CA ARG A 228 -6.99 4.92 18.02
C ARG A 228 -7.89 3.87 17.38
N VAL A 229 -8.09 2.75 18.07
CA VAL A 229 -8.94 1.63 17.62
C VAL A 229 -10.43 1.94 17.83
N GLY A 230 -10.79 3.06 18.45
CA GLY A 230 -12.16 3.33 18.94
C GLY A 230 -12.93 4.51 18.34
N GLY A 231 -12.57 5.01 17.15
CA GLY A 231 -13.45 5.91 16.38
C GLY A 231 -14.81 5.23 16.10
N SER A 232 -15.80 5.94 15.55
CA SER A 232 -17.15 5.38 15.34
C SER A 232 -17.17 4.27 14.28
N MET A 233 -16.65 3.07 14.60
CA MET A 233 -16.58 1.90 13.72
C MET A 233 -17.94 1.22 13.51
N GLY A 234 -19.05 1.93 13.77
CA GLY A 234 -20.39 1.37 13.72
C GLY A 234 -20.48 0.06 14.52
N LYS A 235 -20.79 -1.05 13.82
CA LYS A 235 -20.92 -2.40 14.38
C LYS A 235 -19.62 -2.94 15.00
N GLY A 236 -18.45 -2.56 14.48
CA GLY A 236 -17.15 -3.03 14.98
C GLY A 236 -16.78 -2.48 16.36
N GLY A 237 -17.51 -1.46 16.84
CA GLY A 237 -17.27 -0.87 18.14
C GLY A 237 -17.42 -1.85 19.31
N GLU A 238 -18.27 -2.87 19.19
CA GLU A 238 -18.43 -3.89 20.24
C GLU A 238 -17.17 -4.76 20.38
N PHE A 239 -16.66 -5.29 19.26
CA PHE A 239 -15.44 -6.09 19.25
C PHE A 239 -14.23 -5.26 19.71
N VAL A 240 -14.11 -4.02 19.23
CA VAL A 240 -13.07 -3.09 19.68
C VAL A 240 -13.11 -2.88 21.19
N ALA A 241 -14.29 -2.57 21.74
CA ALA A 241 -14.45 -2.33 23.17
C ALA A 241 -14.11 -3.59 23.98
N TYR A 242 -14.51 -4.76 23.48
CA TYR A 242 -14.16 -6.05 24.06
C TYR A 242 -12.65 -6.31 24.03
N PHE A 243 -12.00 -6.14 22.88
CA PHE A 243 -10.56 -6.32 22.69
C PHE A 243 -9.75 -5.37 23.59
N LYS A 244 -10.15 -4.09 23.64
CA LYS A 244 -9.57 -3.10 24.55
C LYS A 244 -9.76 -3.49 26.01
N GLY A 245 -10.98 -3.88 26.40
CA GLY A 245 -11.28 -4.35 27.74
C GLY A 245 -10.49 -5.61 28.13
N ALA A 246 -10.20 -6.51 27.18
CA ALA A 246 -9.36 -7.69 27.40
C ALA A 246 -7.89 -7.31 27.65
N ILE A 247 -7.36 -6.31 26.94
CA ILE A 247 -6.01 -5.79 27.17
C ILE A 247 -5.91 -5.09 28.52
N GLU A 248 -6.86 -4.21 28.85
CA GLU A 248 -6.85 -3.40 30.07
C GLU A 248 -7.22 -4.21 31.33
N GLY A 249 -8.10 -5.19 31.18
CA GLY A 249 -8.64 -5.99 32.27
C GLY A 249 -7.69 -7.07 32.80
N ASP A 250 -6.74 -7.56 32.00
CA ASP A 250 -5.72 -8.53 32.45
C ASP A 250 -4.38 -7.83 32.68
N ARG A 251 -3.93 -7.82 33.94
CA ARG A 251 -2.67 -7.17 34.36
C ARG A 251 -1.44 -7.67 33.60
N LYS A 252 -1.36 -8.95 33.25
CA LYS A 252 -0.21 -9.51 32.52
C LYS A 252 -0.26 -9.09 31.05
N VAL A 253 -1.44 -9.14 30.43
CA VAL A 253 -1.66 -8.69 29.05
C VAL A 253 -1.35 -7.19 28.93
N ASN A 254 -1.93 -6.36 29.81
CA ASN A 254 -1.68 -4.92 29.85
C ASN A 254 -0.17 -4.60 29.99
N LYS A 255 0.52 -5.28 30.90
CA LYS A 255 1.97 -5.07 31.09
C LYS A 255 2.77 -5.44 29.83
N ALA A 256 2.40 -6.51 29.13
CA ALA A 256 3.03 -6.88 27.87
C ALA A 256 2.75 -5.85 26.77
N TYR A 257 1.49 -5.43 26.64
CA TYR A 257 1.06 -4.36 25.74
C TYR A 257 1.86 -3.08 25.96
N GLU A 258 1.90 -2.55 27.18
CA GLU A 258 2.63 -1.34 27.53
C GLU A 258 4.13 -1.44 27.21
N LYS A 259 4.74 -2.61 27.47
CA LYS A 259 6.14 -2.87 27.13
C LYS A 259 6.35 -2.79 25.60
N HIS A 260 5.52 -3.47 24.83
CA HIS A 260 5.62 -3.49 23.37
C HIS A 260 5.31 -2.11 22.79
N ARG A 261 4.28 -1.42 23.28
CA ARG A 261 3.86 -0.08 22.87
C ARG A 261 4.97 0.95 23.05
N ARG A 262 5.65 0.94 24.20
CA ARG A 262 6.81 1.81 24.46
C ARG A 262 8.01 1.51 23.57
N ARG A 263 8.14 0.27 23.08
CA ARG A 263 9.23 -0.11 22.18
C ARG A 263 8.88 0.22 20.73
N PHE A 264 7.72 -0.21 20.24
CA PHE A 264 7.39 -0.29 18.82
C PHE A 264 6.26 0.63 18.34
N GLY A 265 5.64 1.39 19.25
CA GLY A 265 4.58 2.33 18.87
C GLY A 265 5.05 3.40 17.88
N CYS A 266 4.34 3.63 16.77
CA CYS A 266 4.81 4.55 15.74
C CYS A 266 5.01 6.00 16.25
N ASP A 267 4.17 6.46 17.17
CA ASP A 267 4.18 7.79 17.80
C ASP A 267 5.01 7.88 19.10
N VAL A 268 5.16 6.79 19.86
CA VAL A 268 5.80 6.80 21.20
C VAL A 268 6.99 5.87 21.36
N GLY A 269 7.19 4.97 20.39
CA GLY A 269 8.17 3.89 20.41
C GLY A 269 9.61 4.40 20.48
N VAL A 270 10.44 3.68 21.23
CA VAL A 270 11.86 3.98 21.42
C VAL A 270 12.81 3.12 20.57
N GLU A 271 12.30 2.09 19.91
CA GLU A 271 13.07 1.30 18.95
C GLU A 271 13.59 2.21 17.82
N GLU A 272 14.82 1.97 17.39
CA GLU A 272 15.55 2.93 16.57
C GLU A 272 14.96 3.05 15.15
N ARG A 273 14.55 1.95 14.51
CA ARG A 273 13.86 1.98 13.21
C ARG A 273 12.56 2.77 13.32
N VAL A 274 11.78 2.55 14.38
CA VAL A 274 10.53 3.27 14.64
C VAL A 274 10.75 4.77 14.84
N LYS A 275 11.75 5.18 15.64
CA LYS A 275 12.09 6.61 15.81
C LYS A 275 12.41 7.26 14.49
N ARG A 276 13.23 6.61 13.68
CA ARG A 276 13.67 7.13 12.38
C ARG A 276 12.51 7.25 11.39
N GLY A 277 11.64 6.25 11.30
CA GLY A 277 10.44 6.35 10.47
C GLY A 277 9.56 7.51 10.89
N ARG A 278 9.35 7.70 12.19
CA ARG A 278 8.62 8.85 12.74
C ARG A 278 9.30 10.18 12.39
N GLU A 279 10.61 10.30 12.58
CA GLU A 279 11.37 11.52 12.25
C GLU A 279 11.33 11.83 10.75
N CYS A 280 11.44 10.81 9.89
CA CYS A 280 11.32 10.94 8.45
C CYS A 280 9.95 11.50 8.05
N LEU A 281 8.86 10.89 8.54
CA LEU A 281 7.50 11.32 8.23
C LEU A 281 7.15 12.69 8.83
N MET A 282 7.63 13.01 10.03
CA MET A 282 7.44 14.33 10.66
C MET A 282 8.29 15.42 10.00
N GLY A 283 9.40 15.05 9.36
CA GLY A 283 10.24 15.96 8.58
C GLY A 283 9.65 16.35 7.23
N MET A 284 8.65 15.61 6.74
CA MET A 284 7.88 15.94 5.54
C MET A 284 6.57 16.60 5.94
N GLU A 285 6.28 17.81 5.44
CA GLU A 285 5.01 18.48 5.73
C GLU A 285 3.83 17.57 5.34
N GLY A 286 2.92 17.29 6.28
CA GLY A 286 1.78 16.41 6.03
C GLY A 286 2.09 14.91 5.96
N GLY A 287 3.36 14.48 6.09
CA GLY A 287 3.77 13.08 5.96
C GLY A 287 3.23 12.20 7.09
N TRP A 288 3.27 12.69 8.34
CA TRP A 288 2.71 11.97 9.48
C TRP A 288 1.18 11.87 9.40
N GLU A 289 0.49 12.94 9.01
CA GLU A 289 -0.97 12.93 8.83
C GLU A 289 -1.40 12.00 7.71
N CYS A 290 -0.64 11.94 6.61
CA CYS A 290 -0.89 11.01 5.52
C CYS A 290 -0.79 9.55 5.98
N PHE A 291 0.27 9.21 6.70
CA PHE A 291 0.44 7.87 7.27
C PHE A 291 -0.73 7.51 8.22
N VAL A 292 -1.04 8.37 9.18
CA VAL A 292 -2.14 8.13 10.13
C VAL A 292 -3.50 8.04 9.43
N GLY A 293 -3.71 8.84 8.39
CA GLY A 293 -4.93 8.84 7.59
C GLY A 293 -5.12 7.52 6.83
N LEU A 294 -4.07 7.00 6.20
CA LEU A 294 -4.11 5.72 5.47
C LEU A 294 -4.26 4.51 6.39
N THR A 295 -3.64 4.56 7.57
CA THR A 295 -3.71 3.48 8.56
C THR A 295 -4.82 3.70 9.60
N ASN A 296 -5.87 4.45 9.26
CA ASN A 296 -7.04 4.56 10.13
C ASN A 296 -7.80 3.23 10.11
N TRP A 297 -8.09 2.70 11.30
CA TRP A 297 -8.85 1.46 11.44
C TRP A 297 -10.31 1.64 11.03
N ASN A 298 -10.86 2.85 11.21
CA ASN A 298 -12.18 3.17 10.67
C ASN A 298 -12.04 3.46 9.18
N LYS A 299 -12.46 2.54 8.32
CA LYS A 299 -12.39 2.69 6.85
C LYS A 299 -13.09 3.94 6.33
N GLU A 300 -14.14 4.42 7.02
CA GLU A 300 -14.89 5.62 6.60
C GLU A 300 -14.12 6.92 6.89
N GLU A 301 -13.12 6.86 7.78
CA GLU A 301 -12.20 7.96 8.08
C GLU A 301 -10.81 7.74 7.45
N ARG A 302 -10.62 6.63 6.74
CA ARG A 302 -9.38 6.29 6.06
C ARG A 302 -9.20 7.21 4.87
N TRP A 303 -8.00 7.71 4.68
CA TRP A 303 -7.67 8.53 3.53
C TRP A 303 -7.72 7.72 2.25
N SER A 304 -8.38 8.28 1.24
CA SER A 304 -8.38 7.75 -0.11
C SER A 304 -7.10 8.08 -0.86
N PHE A 305 -6.84 7.39 -1.99
CA PHE A 305 -5.73 7.77 -2.89
C PHE A 305 -5.82 9.24 -3.33
N GLU A 306 -7.03 9.76 -3.50
CA GLU A 306 -7.27 11.17 -3.81
C GLU A 306 -6.83 12.10 -2.68
N ASP A 307 -7.11 11.74 -1.42
CA ASP A 307 -6.69 12.52 -0.25
C ASP A 307 -5.16 12.54 -0.13
N VAL A 308 -4.49 11.44 -0.47
CA VAL A 308 -3.02 11.36 -0.50
C VAL A 308 -2.44 12.25 -1.59
N VAL A 309 -2.87 12.08 -2.85
CA VAL A 309 -2.33 12.83 -3.99
C VAL A 309 -2.58 14.34 -3.86
N LYS A 310 -3.72 14.74 -3.28
CA LYS A 310 -4.07 16.15 -3.04
C LYS A 310 -3.58 16.67 -1.68
N GLY A 311 -3.01 15.81 -0.85
CA GLY A 311 -2.63 16.12 0.52
C GLY A 311 -1.33 16.91 0.61
N ARG A 312 -1.11 17.53 1.78
CA ARG A 312 0.04 18.42 2.03
C ARG A 312 1.41 17.76 1.81
N MET A 313 1.49 16.44 1.97
CA MET A 313 2.71 15.67 1.67
C MET A 313 3.19 15.86 0.23
N MET A 314 2.27 16.15 -0.70
CA MET A 314 2.53 16.27 -2.13
C MET A 314 2.58 17.73 -2.61
N ASP A 315 2.37 18.72 -1.73
CA ASP A 315 2.31 20.13 -2.12
C ASP A 315 3.62 20.61 -2.77
N GLU A 316 4.77 20.13 -2.27
CA GLU A 316 6.09 20.44 -2.86
C GLU A 316 6.28 19.88 -4.27
N LEU A 317 5.49 18.88 -4.68
CA LEU A 317 5.53 18.34 -6.04
C LEU A 317 4.67 19.17 -7.00
N VAL A 318 3.75 20.00 -6.50
CA VAL A 318 2.86 20.80 -7.35
C VAL A 318 3.66 21.91 -8.01
N GLY A 319 3.65 21.94 -9.34
CA GLY A 319 4.42 22.93 -10.09
C GLY A 319 3.82 23.23 -11.46
N GLU A 320 4.51 24.10 -12.19
CA GLU A 320 4.22 24.35 -13.60
C GLU A 320 4.70 23.19 -14.47
N LYS A 321 4.13 23.07 -15.67
CA LYS A 321 4.61 22.13 -16.69
C LYS A 321 6.03 22.53 -17.11
N GLY A 322 6.96 21.60 -17.05
CA GLY A 322 8.34 21.77 -17.50
C GLY A 322 8.46 21.93 -19.00
N ASP A 323 9.60 22.44 -19.45
CA ASP A 323 9.98 22.44 -20.86
C ASP A 323 10.04 21.00 -21.40
N GLU A 324 9.73 20.80 -22.69
CA GLU A 324 9.49 19.46 -23.26
C GLU A 324 10.72 18.51 -23.23
N ASP A 325 11.92 19.06 -23.06
CA ASP A 325 13.17 18.29 -22.98
C ASP A 325 13.38 17.72 -21.56
N GLY A 326 13.49 16.39 -21.43
CA GLY A 326 13.78 15.75 -20.13
C GLY A 326 12.55 15.34 -19.31
N VAL A 327 11.34 15.44 -19.87
CA VAL A 327 10.07 15.21 -19.17
C VAL A 327 9.41 13.89 -19.58
N LEU A 328 9.10 13.04 -18.60
CA LEU A 328 8.22 11.89 -18.76
C LEU A 328 6.80 12.24 -18.27
N ALA A 329 5.80 12.23 -19.16
CA ALA A 329 4.44 12.67 -18.82
C ALA A 329 3.44 11.51 -18.58
N PHE A 330 2.70 11.59 -17.48
CA PHE A 330 1.67 10.65 -17.04
C PHE A 330 0.35 11.39 -16.79
N SER A 331 -0.78 10.81 -17.22
CA SER A 331 -2.10 11.42 -17.06
C SER A 331 -3.15 10.40 -16.66
N SER A 332 -3.97 10.75 -15.67
CA SER A 332 -5.10 9.91 -15.26
C SER A 332 -6.31 10.01 -16.20
N ARG A 333 -6.29 10.88 -17.22
CA ARG A 333 -7.45 11.19 -18.10
C ARG A 333 -7.27 10.79 -19.57
N ARG A 334 -6.10 10.36 -20.06
CA ARG A 334 -5.89 9.98 -21.48
C ARG A 334 -4.73 8.98 -21.68
N ARG A 335 -4.82 8.22 -22.78
CA ARG A 335 -3.84 7.22 -23.27
C ARG A 335 -2.40 7.72 -23.10
N LEU A 336 -1.54 6.92 -22.46
CA LEU A 336 -0.09 7.00 -22.64
C LEU A 336 0.18 6.93 -24.14
N VAL A 337 0.68 8.02 -24.72
CA VAL A 337 1.17 8.05 -26.09
C VAL A 337 2.63 8.45 -26.02
N ASP A 338 3.45 7.55 -26.57
CA ASP A 338 4.84 7.72 -26.96
C ASP A 338 5.84 8.01 -25.83
N HIS A 339 6.41 6.93 -25.26
CA HIS A 339 7.84 6.76 -24.88
C HIS A 339 8.08 5.63 -23.86
N VAL A 340 7.03 5.01 -23.34
CA VAL A 340 7.12 3.76 -22.58
C VAL A 340 6.57 2.64 -23.45
N GLY A 341 7.38 1.61 -23.70
CA GLY A 341 7.00 0.45 -24.50
C GLY A 341 5.68 -0.21 -24.06
N PRO A 342 5.11 -1.10 -24.88
CA PRO A 342 3.70 -1.47 -24.80
C PRO A 342 3.41 -2.25 -23.52
N VAL A 343 2.85 -1.57 -22.53
CA VAL A 343 2.13 -2.18 -21.42
C VAL A 343 0.71 -1.59 -21.46
N PHE A 344 -0.16 -2.31 -22.16
CA PHE A 344 -1.61 -2.09 -22.30
C PHE A 344 -2.08 -0.72 -22.82
N THR A 345 -2.04 -0.52 -24.14
CA THR A 345 -2.88 0.47 -24.83
C THR A 345 -4.30 -0.08 -25.04
N ALA A 346 -5.09 -0.13 -23.97
CA ALA A 346 -6.55 -0.25 -24.07
C ALA A 346 -7.17 1.13 -23.87
N GLY A 347 -7.54 1.79 -24.97
CA GLY A 347 -8.08 3.13 -24.93
C GLY A 347 -9.61 3.15 -24.91
N LEU A 348 -10.21 3.62 -23.82
CA LEU A 348 -11.62 3.99 -23.76
C LEU A 348 -11.95 5.08 -24.78
N ARG A 349 -13.09 4.94 -25.46
CA ARG A 349 -13.74 6.02 -26.22
C ARG A 349 -14.54 6.89 -25.24
N ASP A 350 -14.79 8.15 -25.63
CA ASP A 350 -15.58 9.12 -24.85
C ASP A 350 -17.04 8.67 -24.59
N ASP A 351 -17.49 7.56 -25.17
CA ASP A 351 -18.82 6.94 -25.00
C ASP A 351 -18.83 5.67 -24.12
N GLY A 352 -17.70 5.29 -23.52
CA GLY A 352 -17.63 4.12 -22.62
C GLY A 352 -17.61 2.75 -23.31
N GLY A 353 -17.44 2.70 -24.64
CA GLY A 353 -17.25 1.45 -25.38
C GLY A 353 -15.78 1.00 -25.45
N LEU A 354 -15.52 -0.29 -25.20
CA LEU A 354 -14.22 -0.94 -25.44
C LEU A 354 -13.99 -1.07 -26.96
N ALA A 355 -12.90 -0.49 -27.48
CA ALA A 355 -12.48 -0.71 -28.86
C ALA A 355 -11.19 -1.54 -28.88
N LEU A 356 -11.28 -2.79 -29.32
CA LEU A 356 -10.10 -3.56 -29.73
C LEU A 356 -9.70 -3.09 -31.13
N ALA A 357 -8.48 -2.58 -31.30
CA ALA A 357 -7.93 -2.32 -32.63
C ALA A 357 -7.40 -3.65 -33.22
N PRO A 358 -7.62 -3.91 -34.52
CA PRO A 358 -7.27 -5.19 -35.13
C PRO A 358 -5.75 -5.33 -35.32
N GLU A 359 -5.26 -6.55 -35.11
CA GLU A 359 -3.93 -6.99 -35.53
C GLU A 359 -3.72 -6.71 -37.03
N SER A 360 -2.78 -5.82 -37.37
CA SER A 360 -2.06 -5.86 -38.65
C SER A 360 -0.94 -4.81 -38.70
N ALA A 361 0.29 -5.25 -38.45
CA ALA A 361 1.49 -4.75 -39.12
C ALA A 361 2.70 -5.66 -38.82
N HIS A 362 2.60 -6.94 -39.16
CA HIS A 362 3.78 -7.67 -39.61
C HIS A 362 3.88 -7.48 -41.14
N GLU A 363 5.12 -7.43 -41.65
CA GLU A 363 5.54 -7.32 -43.05
C GLU A 363 5.78 -5.90 -43.61
N ALA A 364 7.05 -5.48 -43.62
CA ALA A 364 7.84 -5.35 -44.86
C ALA A 364 9.14 -4.58 -44.58
N ALA A 365 10.18 -5.29 -44.12
CA ALA A 365 11.56 -4.88 -44.34
C ALA A 365 12.01 -5.50 -45.67
N LEU A 366 11.82 -4.80 -46.78
CA LEU A 366 12.48 -5.13 -48.04
C LEU A 366 13.83 -4.41 -48.08
N TYR A 367 14.88 -5.23 -48.06
CA TYR A 367 16.23 -4.88 -48.47
C TYR A 367 16.22 -4.41 -49.94
N GLU A 368 16.72 -3.20 -50.20
CA GLU A 368 17.37 -2.87 -51.47
C GLU A 368 18.81 -2.47 -51.19
N VAL A 369 19.75 -3.38 -51.51
CA VAL A 369 21.15 -3.03 -51.80
C VAL A 369 21.57 -3.84 -53.03
N GLY A 370 21.74 -3.12 -54.14
CA GLY A 370 22.76 -3.34 -55.17
C GLY A 370 22.90 -4.72 -55.85
N GLY A 371 22.55 -4.76 -57.13
CA GLY A 371 22.91 -5.81 -58.08
C GLY A 371 22.32 -5.57 -59.46
#